data_AF-A0A0V0T3U1-F1
#
_entry.id   AF-A0A0V0T3U1-F1
#
_cell.length_a   1.000
_cell.length_b   1.000
_cell.length_c   1.000
_cell.angle_alpha   90.00
_cell.angle_beta   90.00
_cell.angle_gamma   90.00
#
_symmetry.space_group_name_H-M   'P 1'
#
loop_
_entity.id
_entity.type
_entity.pdbx_description
1 polymer ?
#
loop_
_entity_poly.entity_id
_entity_poly.type
_entity_poly.pdbx_seq_one_letter_code
_entity_poly.pdbx_strand_id
1 'polypeptide(L)'
;LHVLPFLDEVCQVELYKTSFLSGWSVIIEIRNIVTLQECLTNCAAVMHGMKCSAIYFIHHSCFLLERMTHFQNRFFRQKASVFAELLFCEPNIR
;
A
#
# COMPACT_ATOMS: atom_id res chain seq x y z
N LEU A 1 14.38 0.76 -2.17
CA LEU A 1 14.29 1.40 -0.85
C LEU A 1 13.61 2.75 -1.04
N HIS A 2 12.48 3.00 -0.38
CA HIS A 2 11.77 4.28 -0.43
C HIS A 2 11.83 4.91 0.96
N VAL A 3 12.29 6.16 1.04
CA VAL A 3 12.41 6.90 2.31
C VAL A 3 11.09 7.61 2.59
N LEU A 4 10.50 7.35 3.76
CA LEU A 4 9.28 8.01 4.22
C LEU A 4 9.67 9.08 5.25
N PRO A 5 9.87 10.35 4.82
CA PRO A 5 10.52 11.38 5.65
C PRO A 5 9.72 11.82 6.89
N PHE A 6 8.47 11.39 7.04
CA PHE A 6 7.65 11.70 8.22
C PHE A 6 7.74 10.66 9.34
N LEU A 7 8.26 9.47 9.06
CA LEU A 7 8.38 8.37 10.02
C LEU A 7 9.85 8.09 10.41
N ASP A 8 10.82 8.70 9.73
CA ASP A 8 12.23 8.28 9.76
C ASP A 8 12.38 6.76 9.53
N GLU A 9 11.59 6.23 8.59
CA GLU A 9 11.58 4.81 8.23
C GLU A 9 11.90 4.60 6.75
N VAL A 10 12.51 3.46 6.47
CA VAL A 10 12.75 2.96 5.12
C VAL A 10 11.90 1.72 4.92
N CYS A 11 11.04 1.75 3.90
CA CYS A 11 10.19 0.61 3.55
C CYS A 11 10.69 -0.10 2.30
N GLN A 12 10.70 -1.42 2.34
CA GLN A 12 10.80 -2.25 1.14
C GLN A 12 9.40 -2.40 0.52
N VAL A 13 9.27 -1.90 -0.71
CA VAL A 13 8.02 -1.89 -1.46
C VAL A 13 8.16 -2.73 -2.72
N GLU A 14 7.19 -3.62 -2.96
CA GLU A 14 7.09 -4.40 -4.19
C GLU A 14 5.94 -3.90 -5.07
N LEU A 15 6.23 -3.64 -6.35
CA LEU A 15 5.23 -3.16 -7.32
C LEU A 15 4.67 -4.31 -8.14
N TYR A 16 3.37 -4.55 -8.02
CA TYR A 16 2.70 -5.64 -8.72
C TYR A 16 2.29 -5.23 -10.13
N LYS A 17 2.84 -5.93 -11.14
CA LYS A 17 2.51 -5.72 -12.56
C LYS A 17 1.33 -6.56 -13.06
N THR A 18 0.91 -7.59 -12.32
CA THR A 18 -0.22 -8.45 -12.71
C THR A 18 -1.57 -7.77 -12.50
N SER A 19 -2.47 -7.92 -13.46
CA SER A 19 -3.82 -7.35 -13.43
C SER A 19 -4.76 -8.10 -12.48
N PHE A 20 -4.43 -9.34 -12.14
CA PHE A 20 -5.25 -10.19 -11.28
C PHE A 20 -4.53 -10.43 -9.96
N LEU A 21 -5.16 -10.01 -8.87
CA LEU A 21 -4.65 -10.11 -7.51
C LEU A 21 -5.71 -10.78 -6.64
N SER A 22 -5.28 -11.50 -5.62
CA SER A 22 -6.17 -12.12 -4.64
C SER A 22 -5.57 -12.06 -3.23
N GLY A 23 -6.40 -12.29 -2.22
CA GLY A 23 -5.95 -12.29 -0.82
C GLY A 23 -5.76 -10.89 -0.22
N TRP A 24 -6.49 -9.89 -0.71
CA TRP A 24 -6.47 -8.52 -0.21
C TRP A 24 -7.87 -8.05 0.16
N SER A 25 -7.97 -7.30 1.25
CA SER A 25 -9.18 -6.61 1.69
C SER A 25 -8.92 -5.12 1.80
N VAL A 26 -9.88 -4.29 1.40
CA VAL A 26 -9.78 -2.83 1.56
C VAL A 26 -10.11 -2.47 3.01
N ILE A 27 -9.18 -1.78 3.67
CA ILE A 27 -9.38 -1.20 5.00
C ILE A 27 -10.13 0.12 4.86
N ILE A 28 -9.62 1.02 4.01
CA ILE A 28 -10.14 2.37 3.82
C ILE A 28 -9.77 2.93 2.44
N GLU A 29 -10.63 3.82 1.92
CA GLU A 29 -10.34 4.72 0.79
C GLU A 29 -10.01 6.11 1.32
N ILE A 30 -8.85 6.65 0.94
CA ILE A 30 -8.45 8.03 1.18
C ILE A 30 -8.48 8.78 -0.16
N ARG A 31 -9.31 9.82 -0.25
CA ARG A 31 -9.47 10.63 -1.47
C ARG A 31 -8.53 11.83 -1.46
N ASN A 32 -8.35 12.42 -2.64
CA ASN A 32 -7.52 13.60 -2.88
C ASN A 32 -6.02 13.39 -2.58
N ILE A 33 -5.56 12.12 -2.62
CA ILE A 33 -4.14 11.79 -2.51
C ILE A 33 -3.50 12.04 -3.87
N VAL A 34 -2.51 12.92 -3.94
CA VAL A 34 -1.96 13.36 -5.24
C VAL A 34 -0.81 12.49 -5.68
N THR A 35 -0.09 11.89 -4.73
CA THR A 35 1.15 11.18 -5.02
C THR A 35 1.14 9.74 -4.50
N LEU A 36 1.85 8.86 -5.21
CA LEU A 36 2.08 7.49 -4.76
C LEU A 36 2.81 7.47 -3.41
N GLN A 37 3.77 8.38 -3.21
CA GLN A 37 4.52 8.49 -1.97
C GLN A 37 3.62 8.81 -0.79
N GLU A 38 2.68 9.75 -0.93
CA GLU A 38 1.71 10.07 0.10
C GLU A 38 0.82 8.86 0.45
N CYS A 39 0.41 8.08 -0.56
CA CYS A 39 -0.33 6.84 -0.34
C CYS A 39 0.49 5.79 0.43
N LEU A 40 1.76 5.60 0.08
CA LEU A 40 2.69 4.71 0.78
C LEU A 40 2.91 5.15 2.23
N THR A 41 3.10 6.45 2.47
CA THR A 41 3.24 7.00 3.83
C THR A 41 2.02 6.70 4.68
N ASN A 42 0.81 6.90 4.13
CA ASN A 42 -0.43 6.61 4.84
C ASN A 42 -0.56 5.13 5.23
N CYS A 43 -0.13 4.20 4.36
CA CYS A 43 -0.12 2.77 4.70
C CYS A 43 0.90 2.45 5.79
N ALA A 44 2.14 2.96 5.66
CA ALA A 44 3.20 2.71 6.62
C ALA A 44 2.81 3.19 8.04
N ALA A 45 2.23 4.38 8.14
CA ALA A 45 1.79 4.97 9.42
C ALA A 45 0.78 4.10 10.19
N VAL A 46 0.04 3.23 9.49
CA VAL A 46 -0.99 2.37 10.06
C VAL A 46 -0.71 0.88 9.87
N MET A 47 0.53 0.53 9.50
CA MET A 47 0.95 -0.84 9.24
C MET A 47 0.75 -1.74 10.45
N HIS A 48 1.13 -1.28 11.65
CA HIS A 48 0.97 -2.06 12.88
C HIS A 48 -0.43 -1.92 13.51
N GLY A 49 -1.03 -0.74 13.43
CA GLY A 49 -2.32 -0.44 14.06
C GLY A 49 -3.52 -1.01 13.30
N MET A 50 -3.55 -0.82 11.97
CA MET A 50 -4.64 -1.28 11.09
C MET A 50 -4.23 -2.42 10.15
N LYS A 51 -3.02 -2.97 10.31
CA LYS A 51 -2.50 -4.07 9.48
C LYS A 51 -2.43 -3.73 7.99
N CYS A 52 -2.19 -2.46 7.65
CA CYS A 52 -1.98 -2.09 6.25
C CYS A 52 -0.71 -2.77 5.73
N SER A 53 -0.84 -3.52 4.64
CA SER A 53 0.26 -4.24 4.00
C SER A 53 0.37 -3.94 2.51
N ALA A 54 -0.64 -3.33 1.90
CA ALA A 54 -0.56 -2.91 0.51
C ALA A 54 -1.38 -1.64 0.26
N ILE A 55 -1.09 -1.00 -0.86
CA ILE A 55 -1.86 0.11 -1.40
C ILE A 55 -2.35 -0.18 -2.81
N TYR A 56 -3.49 0.40 -3.14
CA TYR A 56 -3.97 0.55 -4.50
C TYR A 56 -4.23 2.02 -4.78
N PHE A 57 -3.44 2.60 -5.70
CA PHE A 57 -3.49 4.02 -6.03
C PHE A 57 -4.04 4.24 -7.44
N ILE A 58 -5.13 4.99 -7.55
CA ILE A 58 -5.82 5.28 -8.81
C ILE A 58 -6.59 6.59 -8.74
N HIS A 59 -6.50 7.44 -9.77
CA HIS A 59 -7.32 8.67 -9.92
C HIS A 59 -7.42 9.52 -8.65
N HIS A 60 -6.29 9.77 -7.98
CA HIS A 60 -6.23 10.51 -6.71
C HIS A 60 -6.93 9.86 -5.51
N SER A 61 -7.32 8.58 -5.61
CA SER A 61 -7.76 7.74 -4.51
C SER A 61 -6.65 6.76 -4.13
N CYS A 62 -6.38 6.69 -2.84
CA CYS A 62 -5.49 5.72 -2.21
C CYS A 62 -6.33 4.75 -1.38
N PHE A 63 -6.30 3.48 -1.75
CA PHE A 63 -6.93 2.42 -0.98
C PHE A 63 -5.85 1.74 -0.16
N LEU A 64 -6.05 1.65 1.15
CA LEU A 64 -5.20 0.87 2.05
C LEU A 64 -5.75 -0.54 2.15
N LEU A 65 -4.89 -1.55 2.07
CA LEU A 65 -5.29 -2.94 2.05
C LEU A 65 -4.54 -3.75 3.11
N GLU A 66 -5.26 -4.69 3.73
CA GLU A 66 -4.68 -5.74 4.55
C GLU A 66 -4.61 -7.07 3.78
N ARG A 67 -3.67 -7.91 4.18
CA ARG A 67 -3.56 -9.28 3.67
C ARG A 67 -4.61 -10.17 4.32
N MET A 68 -5.37 -10.90 3.51
CA MET A 68 -6.35 -11.88 3.98
C MET A 68 -5.73 -13.25 4.17
N THR A 69 -6.24 -14.01 5.14
CA THR A 69 -5.88 -15.43 5.34
C THR A 69 -6.56 -16.37 4.33
N HIS A 70 -7.66 -15.93 3.71
CA HIS A 70 -8.41 -16.70 2.71
C HIS A 70 -8.46 -15.96 1.36
N PHE A 71 -7.94 -16.57 0.30
CA PHE A 71 -7.76 -15.99 -1.04
C PHE A 71 -9.06 -15.88 -1.87
N GLN A 72 -10.22 -15.73 -1.24
CA GLN A 72 -11.51 -15.73 -1.94
C GLN A 72 -11.80 -14.39 -2.63
N ASN A 73 -11.24 -13.29 -2.14
CA ASN A 73 -11.38 -11.99 -2.77
C ASN A 73 -10.51 -11.88 -4.02
N ARG A 74 -11.15 -11.49 -5.12
CA ARG A 74 -10.51 -11.20 -6.41
C ARG A 74 -10.47 -9.70 -6.62
N PHE A 75 -9.28 -9.19 -6.90
CA PHE A 75 -9.01 -7.78 -7.13
C PHE A 75 -8.47 -7.60 -8.54
N PHE A 76 -9.14 -6.75 -9.33
CA PHE A 76 -8.74 -6.45 -10.69
C PHE A 76 -8.05 -5.07 -10.73
N ARG A 77 -6.74 -5.08 -10.98
CA ARG A 77 -5.97 -3.86 -11.13
C ARG A 77 -6.27 -3.21 -12.48
N GLN A 78 -6.63 -1.93 -12.47
CA GLN A 78 -6.73 -1.15 -13.69
C GLN A 78 -5.33 -0.88 -14.29
N LYS A 79 -5.25 -0.65 -15.60
CA LYS A 79 -3.94 -0.44 -16.27
C LYS A 79 -3.23 0.82 -15.79
N ALA A 80 -3.99 1.89 -15.53
CA ALA A 80 -3.47 3.19 -15.10
C ALA A 80 -3.24 3.30 -13.58
N SER A 81 -3.45 2.21 -12.83
CA SER A 81 -3.29 2.20 -11.38
C SER A 81 -2.04 1.47 -10.93
N VAL A 82 -1.62 1.82 -9.71
CA VAL A 82 -0.47 1.22 -9.04
C VAL A 82 -0.99 0.35 -7.91
N PHE A 83 -0.51 -0.89 -7.85
CA PHE A 83 -0.66 -1.75 -6.68
C PHE A 83 0.74 -1.99 -6.11
N ALA A 84 0.92 -1.65 -4.84
CA ALA A 84 2.22 -1.77 -4.18
C ALA A 84 2.06 -2.45 -2.82
N GLU A 85 2.86 -3.47 -2.58
CA GLU A 85 2.94 -4.14 -1.28
C GLU A 85 4.07 -3.54 -0.44
N LEU A 86 3.80 -3.22 0.81
CA LEU A 86 4.81 -2.88 1.81
C LEU A 86 5.20 -4.17 2.54
N LEU A 87 6.40 -4.68 2.27
CA LEU A 87 6.87 -5.95 2.83
C LEU A 87 7.36 -5.79 4.26
N PHE A 88 8.22 -4.79 4.47
CA PHE A 88 8.70 -4.40 5.79
C PHE A 88 9.11 -2.92 5.77
N CYS A 89 8.97 -2.28 6.93
CA CYS A 89 9.50 -0.95 7.21
C CYS A 89 10.40 -1.05 8.43
N GLU A 90 11.55 -0.38 8.37
CA GLU A 90 12.51 -0.34 9.47
C GLU A 90 12.91 1.11 9.73
N PRO A 91 13.24 1.46 10.99
CA PRO A 91 13.81 2.76 11.31
C PRO A 91 15.04 3.02 10.45
N ASN A 92 15.17 4.23 9.95
CA ASN A 92 16.33 4.73 9.25
C ASN A 92 17.41 5.04 10.29
N ILE A 93 18.11 3.99 10.74
CA ILE A 93 19.25 4.12 11.66
C ILE A 93 20.40 4.73 10.86
N ARG A 94 20.50 6.06 10.89
CA ARG A 94 21.57 6.82 10.26
C ARG A 94 22.65 7.21 11.27
#